data_AF-A0A7Y5K6V6-F1
#
_entry.id   AF-A0A7Y5K6V6-F1
#
_cell.length_a   1.000
_cell.length_b   1.000
_cell.length_c   1.000
_cell.angle_alpha   90.00
_cell.angle_beta   90.00
_cell.angle_gamma   90.00
#
_symmetry.space_group_name_H-M   'P 1'
#
loop_
_entity.id
_entity.type
_entity.pdbx_description
1 polymer ?
#
loop_
_entity_poly.entity_id
_entity_poly.type
_entity_poly.pdbx_seq_one_letter_code
_entity_poly.pdbx_strand_id
1 'polypeptide(L)' 'GIRNNTLAQLFKEEIKKSYEEYVEQVGREFADTTTHFQDALNEVLAGGKKIFPPA' A
#
# COMPACT_ATOMS: atom_id res chain seq x y z
N GLY A 1 -11.20 9.17 10.09
CA GLY A 1 -10.24 8.32 9.36
C GLY A 1 -9.69 7.21 10.22
N ILE A 2 -8.71 7.49 11.09
CA ILE A 2 -7.92 6.44 11.79
C ILE A 2 -8.71 5.63 12.84
N ARG A 3 -9.77 6.20 13.44
CA ARG A 3 -10.49 5.58 14.57
C ARG A 3 -11.33 4.34 14.22
N ASN A 4 -11.71 4.13 12.95
CA ASN A 4 -12.65 3.06 12.56
C ASN A 4 -12.07 2.03 11.58
N ASN A 5 -10.75 2.02 11.31
CA ASN A 5 -10.14 1.09 10.36
C ASN A 5 -10.73 1.16 8.93
N THR A 6 -11.42 2.25 8.58
CA THR A 6 -12.04 2.44 7.26
C THR A 6 -11.08 3.02 6.24
N LEU A 7 -9.81 3.25 6.61
CA LEU A 7 -8.82 3.89 5.76
C LEU A 7 -8.55 3.06 4.49
N ALA A 8 -8.43 1.74 4.65
CA ALA A 8 -8.27 0.81 3.53
C ALA A 8 -9.49 0.81 2.59
N GLN A 9 -10.69 1.04 3.12
CA GLN A 9 -11.92 1.10 2.31
C GLN A 9 -12.04 2.44 1.57
N LEU A 10 -11.66 3.54 2.22
CA LEU A 10 -11.72 4.89 1.65
C LEU A 10 -10.77 5.07 0.47
N PHE A 11 -9.58 4.43 0.53
CA PHE A 11 -8.53 4.59 -0.48
C PHE A 11 -8.32 3.33 -1.32
N LYS A 12 -9.25 2.38 -1.30
CA LYS A 12 -9.06 1.07 -1.95
C LYS A 12 -8.71 1.20 -3.44
N GLU A 13 -9.42 2.05 -4.16
CA GLU A 13 -9.24 2.24 -5.60
C GLU A 13 -7.92 2.96 -5.91
N GLU A 14 -7.57 3.95 -5.09
CA GLU A 14 -6.33 4.71 -5.19
C GLU A 14 -5.11 3.86 -4.87
N ILE A 15 -5.18 3.02 -3.83
CA ILE A 15 -4.13 2.07 -3.48
C ILE A 15 -3.93 1.07 -4.62
N LYS A 16 -5.03 0.57 -5.21
CA LYS A 16 -4.96 -0.37 -6.33
C LYS A 16 -4.26 0.25 -7.54
N LYS A 17 -4.66 1.46 -7.95
CA LYS A 17 -4.02 2.17 -9.07
C LYS A 17 -2.55 2.44 -8.79
N SER A 18 -2.23 2.93 -7.60
CA SER A 18 -0.84 3.19 -7.20
C SER A 18 0.01 1.91 -7.18
N TYR A 19 -0.56 0.77 -6.80
CA TYR A 19 0.12 -0.53 -6.86
C TYR A 19 0.35 -0.99 -8.31
N GLU A 20 -0.65 -0.84 -9.19
CA GLU A 20 -0.52 -1.15 -10.61
C GLU A 20 0.60 -0.30 -11.25
N GLU A 21 0.60 1.01 -11.00
CA GLU A 21 1.66 1.93 -11.47
C GLU A 21 3.04 1.58 -10.90
N TYR A 22 3.12 1.17 -9.63
CA TYR A 22 4.36 0.70 -9.02
C TYR A 22 4.88 -0.56 -9.72
N VAL A 23 4.02 -1.56 -9.89
CA VAL A 23 4.34 -2.83 -10.56
C VAL A 23 4.80 -2.58 -12.01
N GLU A 24 4.17 -1.66 -12.74
CA GLU A 24 4.59 -1.28 -14.09
C GLU A 24 5.99 -0.66 -14.12
N GLN A 25 6.40 0.05 -13.07
CA GLN A 25 7.72 0.70 -13.01
C GLN A 25 8.83 -0.25 -12.56
N VAL A 26 8.57 -1.10 -11.55
CA VAL A 26 9.61 -1.96 -10.96
C VAL A 26 9.60 -3.39 -11.50
N GLY A 27 8.52 -3.79 -12.18
CA GLY A 27 8.29 -5.16 -12.61
C GLY A 27 7.65 -6.02 -11.51
N ARG A 28 6.79 -6.95 -11.94
CA ARG A 28 5.99 -7.81 -11.04
C ARG A 28 6.84 -8.67 -10.12
N GLU A 29 7.94 -9.24 -10.62
CA GLU A 29 8.83 -10.10 -9.83
C GLU A 29 9.48 -9.33 -8.67
N PHE A 30 9.83 -8.06 -8.87
CA PHE A 30 10.39 -7.21 -7.81
C PHE A 30 9.30 -6.75 -6.83
N ALA A 31 8.14 -6.35 -7.35
CA ALA A 31 7.02 -5.92 -6.53
C ALA A 31 6.51 -7.02 -5.60
N ASP A 32 6.44 -8.27 -6.08
CA ASP A 32 5.93 -9.41 -5.31
C ASP A 32 6.97 -9.99 -4.32
N THR A 33 8.26 -9.66 -4.46
CA THR A 33 9.34 -10.20 -3.58
C THR A 33 9.81 -9.22 -2.50
N THR A 34 9.30 -7.99 -2.51
CA THR A 34 9.71 -6.93 -1.58
C THR A 34 8.50 -6.34 -0.85
N THR A 35 8.74 -5.73 0.31
CA THR A 35 7.69 -5.05 1.11
C THR A 35 7.65 -3.55 0.90
N HIS A 36 8.43 -3.02 -0.04
CA HIS A 36 8.67 -1.58 -0.21
C HIS A 36 7.38 -0.79 -0.41
N PHE A 37 6.45 -1.31 -1.19
CA PHE A 37 5.17 -0.65 -1.42
C PHE A 37 4.34 -0.57 -0.14
N GLN A 38 4.21 -1.68 0.60
CA GLN A 38 3.42 -1.72 1.83
C GLN A 38 4.06 -0.90 2.95
N ASP A 39 5.40 -0.86 3.02
CA ASP A 39 6.11 -0.02 3.99
C ASP A 39 5.83 1.47 3.70
N ALA A 40 6.00 1.91 2.45
CA ALA A 40 5.66 3.28 2.04
C ALA A 40 4.17 3.61 2.25
N LEU A 41 3.27 2.67 1.96
CA LEU A 41 1.84 2.82 2.16
C LEU A 41 1.48 3.02 3.64
N ASN A 42 2.10 2.24 4.53
CA ASN A 42 1.94 2.39 5.98
C ASN A 42 2.52 3.72 6.50
N GLU A 43 3.62 4.19 5.92
CA GLU A 43 4.17 5.51 6.27
C GLU A 43 3.21 6.64 5.88
N VAL A 44 2.76 6.65 4.63
CA VAL A 44 1.95 7.73 4.06
C VAL A 44 0.53 7.76 4.65
N LEU A 45 -0.14 6.61 4.74
CA LEU A 45 -1.55 6.57 5.13
C LEU A 45 -1.77 6.28 6.61
N ALA A 46 -0.84 5.58 7.27
CA ALA A 46 -1.00 5.13 8.64
C ALA A 46 -0.05 5.81 9.63
N GLY A 47 0.76 6.77 9.18
CA GLY A 47 1.73 7.47 10.01
C GLY A 47 2.77 6.51 10.60
N GLY A 48 3.20 5.52 9.82
CA GLY A 48 4.19 4.51 10.21
C GLY A 48 3.61 3.32 10.99
N LYS A 49 2.29 3.28 11.24
CA LYS A 49 1.65 2.10 11.83
C LYS A 49 1.45 1.02 10.78
N LYS A 50 1.87 -0.21 11.07
CA LYS A 50 1.66 -1.37 10.18
C LYS A 50 0.20 -1.82 10.18
N ILE A 51 -0.64 -1.19 9.37
CA ILE A 51 -2.05 -1.56 9.18
C ILE A 51 -2.28 -2.31 7.86
N PHE A 52 -1.35 -2.18 6.91
CA PHE A 52 -1.34 -2.92 5.66
C PHE A 52 -0.26 -4.02 5.72
N PRO A 53 -0.63 -5.31 5.72
CA PRO A 53 0.34 -6.40 5.69
C PRO A 53 1.00 -6.52 4.30
N PRO A 54 2.18 -7.16 4.19
CA PRO A 54 2.77 -7.54 2.91
C PRO A 54 1.76 -8.33 2.06
N ALA A 55 1.76 -8.08 0.74
CA ALA A 55 0.96 -8.83 -0.22
C ALA A 55 1.54 -10.23 -0.47
#